data_AF-A0A9D7EFN8-F1
#
_entry.id   AF-A0A9D7EFN8-F1
#
_cell.length_a   1.000
_cell.length_b   1.000
_cell.length_c   1.000
_cell.angle_alpha   90.00
_cell.angle_beta   90.00
_cell.angle_gamma   90.00
#
_symmetry.space_group_name_H-M   'P 1'
#
loop_
_entity.id
_entity.type
_entity.pdbx_description
1 polymer ?
#
loop_
_entity_poly.entity_id
_entity_poly.type
_entity_poly.pdbx_seq_one_letter_code
_entity_poly.pdbx_strand_id
1 'polypeptide(L)'
;MIQAWAQKWSSEHLWETDEGKRIGLSYFHERGFRDDIIKQFQLGYVPEFGNAFSISAIGNGFNPELLEKAGWIKRRRTATRGTSSPVASLSPYMD
;
A
#
# COMPACT_ATOMS: atom_id res chain seq x y z
N MET A 1 -2.94 -16.66 -6.70
CA MET A 1 -3.40 -15.93 -5.50
C MET A 1 -2.63 -14.63 -5.37
N ILE A 2 -3.26 -13.54 -4.92
CA ILE A 2 -2.65 -12.20 -4.84
C ILE A 2 -1.32 -12.16 -4.06
N GLN A 3 -1.18 -12.99 -3.02
CA GLN A 3 0.00 -13.04 -2.16
C GLN A 3 1.27 -13.41 -2.95
N ALA A 4 1.19 -14.46 -3.78
CA ALA A 4 2.31 -14.90 -4.61
C ALA A 4 2.68 -13.86 -5.67
N TRP A 5 1.68 -13.17 -6.24
CA TRP A 5 1.94 -12.09 -7.18
C TRP A 5 2.60 -10.88 -6.50
N ALA A 6 2.11 -10.49 -5.32
CA ALA A 6 2.65 -9.35 -4.55
C ALA A 6 4.10 -9.59 -4.09
N GLN A 7 4.39 -10.81 -3.62
CA GLN A 7 5.76 -11.23 -3.31
C GLN A 7 6.65 -11.10 -4.56
N LYS A 8 6.25 -11.70 -5.68
CA LYS A 8 7.03 -11.63 -6.93
C LYS A 8 7.25 -10.18 -7.37
N TRP A 9 6.20 -9.38 -7.42
CA TRP A 9 6.24 -7.98 -7.84
C TRP A 9 7.18 -7.15 -6.95
N SER A 10 7.14 -7.35 -5.63
CA SER A 10 8.01 -6.61 -4.70
C SER A 10 9.47 -7.06 -4.77
N SER A 11 9.73 -8.36 -4.96
CA SER A 11 11.09 -8.86 -5.20
C SER A 11 11.64 -8.30 -6.52
N GLU A 12 10.87 -8.33 -7.61
CA GLU A 12 11.27 -7.71 -8.88
C GLU A 12 11.50 -6.20 -8.73
N HIS A 13 10.66 -5.49 -7.98
CA HIS A 13 10.88 -4.07 -7.72
C HIS A 13 12.20 -3.80 -6.99
N LEU A 14 12.56 -4.63 -6.01
CA LEU A 14 13.83 -4.54 -5.29
C LEU A 14 15.03 -4.71 -6.24
N TRP A 15 14.98 -5.70 -7.12
CA TRP A 15 16.13 -6.10 -7.95
C TRP A 15 16.23 -5.39 -9.29
N GLU A 16 15.13 -4.90 -9.87
CA GLU A 16 15.09 -4.42 -11.25
C GLU A 16 14.94 -2.90 -11.37
N THR A 17 14.38 -2.24 -10.35
CA THR A 17 14.20 -0.77 -10.40
C THR A 17 15.38 -0.02 -9.78
N ASP A 18 15.66 1.18 -10.29
CA ASP A 18 16.72 2.03 -9.75
C ASP A 18 16.45 2.43 -8.29
N GLU A 19 15.17 2.70 -7.96
CA GLU A 19 14.76 3.01 -6.58
C GLU A 19 14.93 1.79 -5.67
N GLY A 20 14.50 0.60 -6.11
CA GLY A 20 14.69 -0.65 -5.37
C GLY A 20 16.16 -0.95 -5.10
N LYS A 21 17.03 -0.75 -6.08
CA LYS A 21 18.49 -0.93 -5.91
C LYS A 21 19.09 0.11 -4.97
N ARG A 22 18.75 1.39 -5.15
CA ARG A 22 19.37 2.50 -4.41
C ARG A 22 18.84 2.67 -2.99
N ILE A 23 17.58 2.35 -2.73
CA ILE A 23 16.94 2.50 -1.42
C ILE A 23 16.79 1.14 -0.77
N GLY A 24 16.12 0.20 -1.44
CA GLY A 24 15.80 -1.12 -0.88
C GLY A 24 17.04 -1.99 -0.64
N LEU A 25 17.83 -2.28 -1.68
CA LEU A 25 19.02 -3.14 -1.55
C LEU A 25 20.06 -2.48 -0.65
N SER A 26 20.31 -1.18 -0.80
CA SER A 26 21.23 -0.45 0.08
C SER A 26 20.85 -0.58 1.56
N TYR A 27 19.58 -0.46 1.92
CA TYR A 27 19.12 -0.64 3.30
C TYR A 27 19.35 -2.06 3.84
N PHE A 28 19.17 -3.09 3.01
CA PHE A 28 19.44 -4.47 3.40
C PHE A 28 20.94 -4.73 3.56
N HIS A 29 21.75 -4.23 2.64
CA HIS A 29 23.21 -4.35 2.68
C HIS A 29 23.80 -3.63 3.89
N GLU A 30 23.33 -2.42 4.23
CA GLU A 30 23.70 -1.69 5.44
C GLU A 30 23.35 -2.45 6.73
N ARG A 31 22.32 -3.30 6.70
CA ARG A 31 21.95 -4.22 7.79
C ARG A 31 22.69 -5.55 7.77
N GLY A 32 23.64 -5.73 6.86
CA GLY A 32 24.48 -6.93 6.76
C GLY A 32 23.80 -8.12 6.07
N PHE A 33 22.67 -7.92 5.38
CA PHE A 33 22.08 -8.98 4.56
C PHE A 33 22.87 -9.14 3.26
N ARG A 34 23.17 -10.38 2.91
CA ARG A 34 23.79 -10.73 1.62
C ARG A 34 22.73 -11.05 0.57
N ASP A 35 23.09 -10.89 -0.71
CA ASP A 35 22.20 -11.13 -1.84
C ASP A 35 21.58 -12.54 -1.87
N ASP A 36 22.34 -13.56 -1.48
CA ASP A 36 21.84 -14.95 -1.41
C ASP A 36 20.73 -15.09 -0.37
N ILE A 37 20.86 -14.44 0.79
CA ILE A 37 19.83 -14.40 1.83
C ILE A 37 18.61 -13.61 1.36
N ILE A 38 18.82 -12.42 0.76
CA ILE A 38 17.73 -11.58 0.24
C ILE A 38 16.91 -12.36 -0.80
N LYS A 39 17.58 -13.12 -1.69
CA LYS A 39 16.93 -13.96 -2.71
C LYS A 39 16.28 -15.21 -2.11
N GLN A 40 16.95 -15.91 -1.20
CA GLN A 40 16.44 -17.13 -0.56
C GLN A 40 15.14 -16.86 0.21
N PHE A 41 15.10 -15.75 0.96
CA PHE A 41 13.91 -15.33 1.71
C PHE A 41 12.97 -14.45 0.90
N GLN A 42 13.28 -14.23 -0.39
CA GLN A 42 12.40 -13.52 -1.32
C GLN A 42 11.99 -12.13 -0.81
N LEU A 43 12.93 -11.41 -0.20
CA LEU A 43 12.66 -10.06 0.26
C LEU A 43 12.32 -9.17 -0.94
N GLY A 44 11.52 -8.15 -0.68
CA GLY A 44 11.00 -7.26 -1.70
C GLY A 44 10.95 -5.81 -1.23
N TYR A 45 10.73 -4.92 -2.18
CA TYR A 45 10.58 -3.50 -1.96
C TYR A 45 9.27 -3.03 -2.57
N VAL A 46 8.52 -2.24 -1.80
CA VAL A 46 7.35 -1.52 -2.29
C VAL A 46 7.66 -0.05 -2.12
N PRO A 47 7.65 0.77 -3.19
CA PRO A 47 7.90 2.20 -3.10
C PRO A 47 6.97 2.86 -2.08
N GLU A 48 7.55 3.66 -1.19
CA GLU A 48 6.82 4.32 -0.11
C GLU A 48 5.82 5.35 -0.64
N PHE A 49 6.23 6.05 -1.70
CA PHE A 49 5.43 7.14 -2.26
C PHE A 49 4.62 6.69 -3.47
N GLY A 50 3.36 7.11 -3.47
CA GLY A 50 2.44 6.90 -4.58
C GLY A 50 1.56 5.66 -4.44
N ASN A 51 1.01 5.24 -5.58
CA ASN A 51 0.06 4.16 -5.72
C ASN A 51 0.59 3.07 -6.68
N ALA A 52 1.92 2.93 -6.81
CA ALA A 52 2.56 2.01 -7.76
C ALA A 52 2.09 0.56 -7.59
N PHE A 53 2.03 0.07 -6.35
CA PHE A 53 1.54 -1.28 -6.06
C PHE A 53 0.07 -1.45 -6.44
N SER A 54 -0.80 -0.53 -6.02
CA SER A 54 -2.24 -0.63 -6.26
C SER A 54 -2.60 -0.46 -7.74
N ILE A 55 -1.94 0.46 -8.45
CA ILE A 55 -2.05 0.59 -9.91
C ILE A 55 -1.62 -0.72 -10.58
N SER A 56 -0.46 -1.26 -10.22
CA SER A 56 0.06 -2.50 -10.83
C SER A 56 -0.88 -3.68 -10.59
N ALA A 57 -1.39 -3.83 -9.36
CA ALA A 57 -2.31 -4.90 -9.01
C ALA A 57 -3.62 -4.79 -9.79
N ILE A 58 -4.21 -3.60 -9.85
CA ILE A 58 -5.46 -3.36 -10.60
C ILE A 58 -5.22 -3.59 -12.10
N GLY A 59 -4.10 -3.12 -12.64
CA GLY A 59 -3.71 -3.36 -14.04
C GLY A 59 -3.48 -4.83 -14.38
N ASN A 60 -3.12 -5.66 -13.40
CA ASN A 60 -3.02 -7.12 -13.53
C ASN A 60 -4.35 -7.86 -13.27
N GLY A 61 -5.47 -7.13 -13.19
CA GLY A 61 -6.81 -7.71 -13.09
C GLY A 61 -7.23 -8.12 -11.66
N PHE A 62 -6.48 -7.73 -10.63
CA PHE A 62 -6.89 -8.00 -9.25
C PHE A 62 -8.05 -7.09 -8.82
N ASN A 63 -9.08 -7.67 -8.20
CA ASN A 63 -10.25 -6.93 -7.74
C ASN A 63 -9.87 -5.97 -6.58
N PRO A 64 -10.09 -4.65 -6.73
CA PRO A 64 -9.74 -3.65 -5.70
C PRO A 64 -10.38 -3.89 -4.34
N GLU A 65 -11.61 -4.41 -4.29
CA GLU A 65 -12.30 -4.72 -3.04
C GLU A 65 -11.66 -5.89 -2.31
N LEU A 66 -11.25 -6.92 -3.04
CA LEU A 66 -10.51 -8.05 -2.46
C LEU A 66 -9.11 -7.64 -2.02
N LEU A 67 -8.44 -6.75 -2.76
CA LEU A 67 -7.15 -6.17 -2.36
C LEU A 67 -7.26 -5.40 -1.04
N GLU A 68 -8.30 -4.58 -0.88
CA GLU A 68 -8.52 -3.84 0.38
C GLU A 68 -8.89 -4.78 1.53
N LYS A 69 -9.81 -5.73 1.30
CA LYS A 69 -10.19 -6.73 2.31
C LYS A 69 -9.01 -7.60 2.77
N ALA A 70 -8.09 -7.91 1.87
CA ALA A 70 -6.86 -8.65 2.17
C ALA A 70 -5.75 -7.77 2.78
N GLY A 71 -5.99 -6.46 2.95
CA GLY A 71 -5.05 -5.54 3.60
C GLY A 71 -3.91 -5.02 2.71
N TRP A 72 -3.93 -5.32 1.40
CA TRP A 72 -2.86 -4.93 0.48
C TRP A 72 -2.92 -3.45 0.06
N ILE A 73 -4.11 -2.84 0.07
CA ILE A 73 -4.31 -1.44 -0.30
C ILE A 73 -5.27 -0.77 0.68
N LYS A 74 -5.21 0.57 0.75
CA LYS A 74 -6.19 1.39 1.46
C LYS A 74 -6.88 2.31 0.45
N ARG A 75 -8.22 2.39 0.47
CA ARG A 75 -8.92 3.40 -0.31
C ARG A 75 -9.04 4.69 0.48
N ARG A 76 -8.72 5.81 -0.18
CA ARG A 76 -9.05 7.13 0.36
C ARG A 76 -10.56 7.29 0.29
N ARG A 77 -11.24 7.20 1.44
CA ARG A 77 -12.63 7.66 1.52
C ARG A 77 -12.61 9.17 1.51
N THR A 78 -12.96 9.76 0.38
CA THR A 78 -13.39 11.16 0.37
C THR A 78 -14.68 11.20 1.16
N ALA A 79 -14.64 11.74 2.38
CA ALA A 79 -15.87 12.13 3.05
C ALA A 79 -16.52 13.19 2.15
N THR A 80 -17.55 12.81 1.39
CA THR A 80 -18.54 13.77 0.96
C THR A 80 -19.03 14.41 2.25
N ARG A 81 -18.72 15.69 2.47
CA ARG A 81 -19.36 16.51 3.51
C ARG A 81 -20.84 16.61 3.15
N GLY A 82 -21.59 15.55 3.40
CA GLY A 82 -23.03 15.52 3.39
C GLY A 82 -23.49 16.31 4.62
N THR A 83 -23.98 17.50 4.37
CA THR A 83 -24.79 18.30 5.27
C THR A 83 -26.00 17.47 5.73
N SER A 84 -26.04 17.06 7.00
CA SER A 84 -27.28 16.87 7.77
C SER A 84 -26.98 16.32 9.17
N SER A 85 -26.86 17.20 10.16
CA SER A 85 -27.42 16.86 11.47
C SER A 85 -28.84 17.44 11.50
N PRO A 86 -29.89 16.61 11.63
CA PRO A 86 -31.22 17.11 11.88
C PRO A 86 -31.28 17.61 13.33
N VAL A 87 -31.59 18.90 13.47
CA VAL A 87 -32.28 19.52 14.62
C VAL A 87 -31.99 18.87 15.98
N ALA A 88 -30.90 19.30 16.63
CA ALA A 88 -30.82 19.24 18.07
C ALA A 88 -31.75 20.34 18.63
N SER A 89 -32.97 19.92 18.96
CA SER A 89 -33.76 20.37 20.11
C SER A 89 -33.46 21.77 20.66
N LEU A 90 -34.43 22.66 20.43
CA LEU A 90 -34.70 23.92 21.13
C LEU A 90 -34.38 23.83 22.62
N SER A 91 -33.51 24.72 23.12
CA SER A 91 -33.51 25.14 24.52
C SER A 91 -34.07 26.56 24.56
N PRO A 92 -35.21 26.81 25.22
CA PRO A 92 -35.82 28.13 25.29
C PRO A 92 -35.18 28.90 26.46
N TYR A 93 -34.47 29.98 26.16
CA TYR A 93 -34.21 31.01 27.16
C TYR A 93 -33.95 32.34 26.46
N MET A 94 -35.02 33.13 26.32
CA MET A 94 -35.00 34.59 26.33
C MET A 94 -36.24 35.04 27.10
N ASP A 95 -35.99 35.92 28.06
CA ASP A 95 -36.83 36.52 29.12
C ASP A 95 -37.11 35.68 30.38
#